data_AF-A0A1A8X5A0-F1
#
_entry.id   AF-A0A1A8X5A0-F1
#
_cell.length_a   1.000
_cell.length_b   1.000
_cell.length_c   1.000
_cell.angle_alpha   90.00
_cell.angle_beta   90.00
_cell.angle_gamma   90.00
#
_symmetry.space_group_name_H-M   'P 1'
#
loop_
_entity.id
_entity.type
_entity.pdbx_description
1 polymer ?
#
loop_
_entity_poly.entity_id
_entity_poly.type
_entity_poly.pdbx_seq_one_letter_code
_entity_poly.pdbx_strand_id
1 'polypeptide(L)'
;MVKTLTVFSDQHYKVLDTRFMNDVYNTKCDALNHELANQFSAYPNISSFCAKLVGNLKNYDDLPHLVKFHKYSCKYLNIWVYENISPVLGKLQHANLSGIKSKIIDIWNDYNLKNVCEPEFFSYMYNSNYDIMKKLYDYALNYHILQQYFDNNKRSCTEKQIKYIEDNLRLYETSKSECKFDTQKLHCIALKNFHDVYKEQDLSKYFCNGKISVEQIEKEVKESIDKSESLLQSKGSPVHLHDRDVQVSASSNSRIPDADDTPPFSVSHRNMLIAFPFLGILFTFFVLYKFTPIRSRLHALLLSKKIIEGKMNKRSPEQLLEKIFDPIEIIEHKDHNSVGYHPMHNI
;
A
#
# COMPACT_ATOMS: atom_id res chain seq x y z
N MET A 1 27.95 7.82 8.36
CA MET A 1 26.64 8.50 8.47
C MET A 1 25.68 7.84 7.51
N VAL A 2 24.78 6.98 8.01
CA VAL A 2 23.81 6.23 7.18
C VAL A 2 22.69 7.18 6.80
N LYS A 3 22.73 7.74 5.58
CA LYS A 3 21.61 8.53 5.04
C LYS A 3 20.39 7.60 4.94
N THR A 4 19.33 7.94 5.64
CA THR A 4 18.05 7.22 5.56
C THR A 4 17.48 7.42 4.16
N LEU A 5 17.25 6.34 3.42
CA LEU A 5 16.49 6.41 2.17
C LEU A 5 15.07 6.82 2.54
N THR A 6 14.73 8.07 2.28
CA THR A 6 13.32 8.48 2.33
C THR A 6 12.66 7.89 1.09
N VAL A 7 11.54 7.21 1.29
CA VAL A 7 10.75 6.66 0.19
C VAL A 7 10.21 7.86 -0.60
N PHE A 8 10.62 8.01 -1.86
CA PHE A 8 10.30 9.18 -2.70
C PHE A 8 8.79 9.29 -2.95
N SER A 9 8.08 8.16 -3.01
CA SER A 9 6.60 8.17 -3.04
C SER A 9 6.00 8.85 -1.81
N ASP A 10 6.54 8.62 -0.61
CA ASP A 10 6.05 9.30 0.60
C ASP A 10 6.30 10.81 0.55
N GLN A 11 7.41 11.23 -0.04
CA GLN A 11 7.71 12.65 -0.24
C GLN A 11 6.74 13.27 -1.24
N HIS A 12 6.46 12.59 -2.35
CA HIS A 12 5.51 13.06 -3.35
C HIS A 12 4.14 13.36 -2.72
N TYR A 13 3.56 12.42 -1.97
CA TYR A 13 2.26 12.64 -1.31
C TYR A 13 2.30 13.76 -0.25
N LYS A 14 3.40 13.89 0.50
CA LYS A 14 3.58 15.01 1.45
C LYS A 14 3.60 16.38 0.76
N VAL A 15 4.17 16.45 -0.45
CA VAL A 15 4.18 17.70 -1.21
C VAL A 15 2.76 18.05 -1.70
N LEU A 16 1.98 17.06 -2.17
CA LEU A 16 0.56 17.25 -2.49
C LEU A 16 -0.27 17.75 -1.29
N ASP A 17 0.13 17.39 -0.08
CA ASP A 17 -0.53 17.84 1.15
C ASP A 17 -0.27 19.30 1.52
N THR A 18 0.84 19.88 1.06
CA THR A 18 1.39 21.12 1.65
C THR A 18 1.63 22.23 0.65
N ARG A 19 1.92 21.91 -0.62
CA ARG A 19 2.45 22.86 -1.60
C ARG A 19 1.47 23.96 -2.02
N PHE A 20 0.18 23.63 -2.14
CA PHE A 20 -0.83 24.53 -2.70
C PHE A 20 -1.95 24.88 -1.71
N MET A 21 -1.63 24.98 -0.42
CA MET A 21 -2.62 25.19 0.65
C MET A 21 -3.17 26.64 0.76
N ASN A 22 -2.71 27.60 -0.06
CA ASN A 22 -3.08 29.01 0.10
C ASN A 22 -4.40 29.36 -0.59
N ASP A 23 -5.33 29.91 0.21
CA ASP A 23 -6.64 30.52 -0.10
C ASP A 23 -7.12 30.44 -1.55
N VAL A 24 -7.61 29.26 -1.93
CA VAL A 24 -8.52 29.15 -3.07
C VAL A 24 -9.93 29.07 -2.51
N TYR A 25 -10.54 30.23 -2.30
CA TYR A 25 -11.98 30.30 -2.04
C TYR A 25 -12.73 29.59 -3.18
N ASN A 26 -13.49 28.56 -2.83
CA ASN A 26 -14.28 27.78 -3.78
C ASN A 26 -15.64 27.48 -3.14
N THR A 27 -16.72 28.03 -3.70
CA THR A 27 -18.10 27.84 -3.19
C THR A 27 -18.54 26.38 -3.19
N LYS A 28 -17.99 25.53 -4.07
CA LYS A 28 -18.25 24.08 -4.04
C LYS A 28 -17.52 23.39 -2.89
N CYS A 29 -16.42 23.95 -2.39
CA CYS A 29 -15.85 23.51 -1.11
C CYS A 29 -16.81 23.77 0.04
N ASP A 30 -17.51 24.90 0.08
CA ASP A 30 -18.52 25.16 1.11
C ASP A 30 -19.66 24.12 1.05
N ALA A 31 -20.10 23.78 -0.16
CA ALA A 31 -21.14 22.76 -0.37
C ALA A 31 -20.68 21.34 0.03
N LEU A 32 -19.41 20.99 -0.20
CA LEU A 32 -18.80 19.74 0.25
C LEU A 32 -18.61 19.72 1.78
N ASN A 33 -18.13 20.83 2.34
CA ASN A 33 -17.95 21.02 3.78
C ASN A 33 -19.27 20.85 4.52
N HIS A 34 -20.34 21.49 4.04
CA HIS A 34 -21.68 21.40 4.62
C HIS A 34 -22.22 19.96 4.59
N GLU A 35 -22.07 19.27 3.46
CA GLU A 35 -22.50 17.87 3.34
C GLU A 35 -21.78 16.99 4.35
N LEU A 36 -20.46 17.12 4.47
CA LEU A 36 -19.67 16.32 5.41
C LEU A 36 -19.95 16.70 6.87
N ALA A 37 -20.21 17.98 7.18
CA ALA A 37 -20.58 18.42 8.51
C ALA A 37 -21.93 17.85 8.97
N ASN A 38 -22.90 17.68 8.06
CA ASN A 38 -24.17 17.03 8.37
C ASN A 38 -24.01 15.54 8.71
N GLN A 39 -22.94 14.90 8.21
CA GLN A 39 -22.66 13.49 8.45
C GLN A 39 -21.78 13.25 9.68
N PHE A 40 -20.98 14.25 10.10
CA PHE A 40 -20.02 14.11 11.18
C PHE A 40 -20.09 15.29 12.15
N SER A 41 -20.44 15.02 13.42
CA SER A 41 -20.53 16.04 14.47
C SER A 41 -19.17 16.66 14.88
N ALA A 42 -18.05 15.99 14.59
CA ALA A 42 -16.71 16.50 14.80
C ALA A 42 -15.73 15.85 13.82
N TYR A 43 -15.47 16.51 12.69
CA TYR A 43 -14.33 16.17 11.85
C TYR A 43 -13.43 17.40 11.69
N PRO A 44 -12.19 17.38 12.23
CA PRO A 44 -11.41 18.61 12.34
C PRO A 44 -10.99 19.25 11.01
N ASN A 45 -10.98 18.52 9.88
CA ASN A 45 -10.19 18.94 8.71
C ASN A 45 -10.85 18.76 7.32
N ILE A 46 -12.18 18.75 7.19
CA ILE A 46 -12.81 18.69 5.84
C ILE A 46 -12.43 19.92 5.01
N SER A 47 -12.49 21.11 5.62
CA SER A 47 -12.09 22.37 4.97
C SER A 47 -10.63 22.30 4.48
N SER A 48 -9.75 21.65 5.25
CA SER A 48 -8.36 21.42 4.85
C SER A 48 -8.23 20.47 3.65
N PHE A 49 -9.03 19.40 3.58
CA PHE A 49 -9.04 18.51 2.42
C PHE A 49 -9.45 19.25 1.14
N CYS A 50 -10.56 19.99 1.17
CA CYS A 50 -11.05 20.65 -0.04
C CYS A 50 -10.08 21.72 -0.54
N ALA A 51 -9.50 22.51 0.36
CA ALA A 51 -8.48 23.50 0.00
C ALA A 51 -7.25 22.85 -0.67
N LYS A 52 -6.77 21.72 -0.14
CA LYS A 52 -5.66 20.96 -0.76
C LYS A 52 -6.04 20.38 -2.12
N LEU A 53 -7.23 19.79 -2.24
CA LEU A 53 -7.74 19.25 -3.50
C LEU A 53 -7.79 20.33 -4.57
N VAL A 54 -8.45 21.44 -4.25
CA VAL A 54 -8.56 22.60 -5.14
C VAL A 54 -7.17 23.15 -5.51
N GLY A 55 -6.27 23.29 -4.53
CA GLY A 55 -4.91 23.74 -4.78
C GLY A 55 -4.16 22.84 -5.76
N ASN A 56 -4.26 21.52 -5.59
CA ASN A 56 -3.65 20.55 -6.50
C ASN A 56 -4.30 20.56 -7.90
N LEU A 57 -5.62 20.67 -8.00
CA LEU A 57 -6.32 20.71 -9.29
C LEU A 57 -6.02 22.00 -10.07
N LYS A 58 -6.00 23.14 -9.39
CA LYS A 58 -5.68 24.45 -9.99
C LYS A 58 -4.25 24.49 -10.54
N ASN A 59 -3.32 23.81 -9.88
CA ASN A 59 -1.90 23.79 -10.23
C ASN A 59 -1.49 22.40 -10.75
N TYR A 60 -2.38 21.73 -11.51
CA TYR A 60 -2.16 20.36 -11.98
C TYR A 60 -0.88 20.21 -12.80
N ASP A 61 -0.61 21.16 -13.69
CA ASP A 61 0.59 21.15 -14.55
C ASP A 61 1.88 21.37 -13.74
N ASP A 62 1.77 22.01 -12.57
CA ASP A 62 2.87 22.31 -11.65
C ASP A 62 3.01 21.29 -10.51
N LEU A 63 2.29 20.16 -10.57
CA LEU A 63 2.39 19.12 -9.56
C LEU A 63 3.84 18.62 -9.36
N PRO A 64 4.17 18.06 -8.18
CA PRO A 64 5.53 17.64 -7.88
C PRO A 64 6.03 16.63 -8.92
N HIS A 65 7.20 16.90 -9.49
CA HIS A 65 7.75 16.11 -10.57
C HIS A 65 7.93 14.63 -10.17
N LEU A 66 7.33 13.74 -10.96
CA LEU A 66 7.42 12.29 -10.82
C LEU A 66 8.49 11.77 -11.78
N VAL A 67 9.70 11.51 -11.28
CA VAL A 67 10.82 11.06 -12.12
C VAL A 67 10.43 9.80 -12.90
N LYS A 68 10.54 9.85 -14.23
CA LYS A 68 10.07 8.84 -15.20
C LYS A 68 8.55 8.57 -15.25
N PHE A 69 7.77 9.09 -14.31
CA PHE A 69 6.34 8.80 -14.14
C PHE A 69 5.41 10.00 -14.35
N HIS A 70 5.89 11.12 -14.91
CA HIS A 70 5.07 12.32 -15.17
C HIS A 70 3.77 12.04 -15.94
N LYS A 71 3.79 11.12 -16.92
CA LYS A 71 2.59 10.67 -17.65
C LYS A 71 1.49 10.12 -16.72
N TYR A 72 1.85 9.59 -15.55
CA TYR A 72 0.94 9.00 -14.58
C TYR A 72 0.58 9.94 -13.43
N SER A 73 0.87 11.25 -13.54
CA SER A 73 0.58 12.25 -12.49
C SER A 73 -0.88 12.20 -12.03
N CYS A 74 -1.82 11.98 -12.95
CA CYS A 74 -3.24 11.83 -12.59
C CYS A 74 -3.51 10.63 -11.67
N LYS A 75 -2.80 9.50 -11.85
CA LYS A 75 -2.96 8.32 -11.01
C LYS A 75 -2.48 8.60 -9.59
N TYR A 76 -1.34 9.26 -9.43
CA TYR A 76 -0.85 9.65 -8.11
C TYR A 76 -1.76 10.67 -7.42
N LEU A 77 -2.32 11.64 -8.16
CA LEU A 77 -3.33 12.55 -7.61
C LEU A 77 -4.59 11.81 -7.16
N ASN A 78 -5.12 10.87 -7.96
CA ASN A 78 -6.28 10.07 -7.58
C ASN A 78 -6.02 9.18 -6.36
N ILE A 79 -4.83 8.57 -6.25
CA ILE A 79 -4.39 7.83 -5.06
C ILE A 79 -4.39 8.77 -3.85
N TRP A 80 -3.78 9.95 -3.96
CA TRP A 80 -3.75 10.93 -2.87
C TRP A 80 -5.16 11.33 -2.43
N VAL A 81 -6.07 11.60 -3.37
CA VAL A 81 -7.47 11.94 -3.06
C VAL A 81 -8.14 10.79 -2.31
N TYR A 82 -8.02 9.55 -2.81
CA TYR A 82 -8.59 8.39 -2.15
C TYR A 82 -8.04 8.17 -0.74
N GLU A 83 -6.72 8.23 -0.54
CA GLU A 83 -6.09 8.06 0.78
C GLU A 83 -6.58 9.10 1.79
N ASN A 84 -6.80 10.34 1.35
CA ASN A 84 -7.26 11.42 2.23
C ASN A 84 -8.75 11.34 2.56
N ILE A 85 -9.60 10.87 1.64
CA ILE A 85 -11.05 10.85 1.83
C ILE A 85 -11.58 9.49 2.30
N SER A 86 -10.94 8.37 1.96
CA SER A 86 -11.44 7.02 2.26
C SER A 86 -11.69 6.73 3.75
N PRO A 87 -10.91 7.24 4.73
CA PRO A 87 -11.21 7.04 6.15
C PRO A 87 -12.53 7.68 6.60
N VAL A 88 -12.98 8.70 5.85
CA VAL A 88 -14.27 9.37 6.03
C VAL A 88 -15.36 8.59 5.32
N LEU A 89 -15.14 8.24 4.05
CA LEU A 89 -16.12 7.52 3.24
C LEU A 89 -16.49 6.15 3.85
N GLY A 90 -15.53 5.43 4.42
CA GLY A 90 -15.78 4.13 5.06
C GLY A 90 -16.75 4.16 6.25
N LYS A 91 -17.12 5.34 6.77
CA LYS A 91 -18.06 5.52 7.89
C LYS A 91 -19.47 5.93 7.44
N LEU A 92 -19.66 6.22 6.16
CA LEU A 92 -20.92 6.73 5.63
C LEU A 92 -21.85 5.61 5.18
N GLN A 93 -23.16 5.87 5.25
CA GLN A 93 -24.16 5.07 4.56
C GLN A 93 -24.06 5.26 3.04
N HIS A 94 -24.51 4.28 2.25
CA HIS A 94 -24.37 4.29 0.79
C HIS A 94 -24.97 5.52 0.09
N ALA A 95 -26.12 6.02 0.54
CA ALA A 95 -26.73 7.22 -0.04
C ALA A 95 -25.83 8.47 0.13
N ASN A 96 -25.17 8.58 1.28
CA ASN A 96 -24.32 9.72 1.62
C ASN A 96 -22.99 9.66 0.85
N LEU A 97 -22.48 8.45 0.58
CA LEU A 97 -21.31 8.24 -0.28
C LEU A 97 -21.50 8.83 -1.68
N SER A 98 -22.68 8.63 -2.29
CA SER A 98 -23.00 9.16 -3.62
C SER A 98 -22.99 10.69 -3.63
N GLY A 99 -23.60 11.32 -2.61
CA GLY A 99 -23.62 12.78 -2.48
C GLY A 99 -22.22 13.39 -2.34
N ILE A 100 -21.35 12.78 -1.53
CA ILE A 100 -19.95 13.22 -1.39
C ILE A 100 -19.16 13.03 -2.67
N LYS A 101 -19.30 11.86 -3.32
CA LYS A 101 -18.65 11.59 -4.61
C LYS A 101 -18.99 12.65 -5.65
N SER A 102 -20.28 12.94 -5.84
CA SER A 102 -20.72 13.92 -6.83
C SER A 102 -20.15 15.30 -6.56
N LYS A 103 -20.14 15.76 -5.29
CA LYS A 103 -19.56 17.06 -4.93
C LYS A 103 -18.06 17.14 -5.20
N ILE A 104 -17.30 16.07 -4.95
CA ILE A 104 -15.85 16.03 -5.27
C ILE A 104 -15.64 16.07 -6.79
N ILE A 105 -16.45 15.33 -7.57
CA ILE A 105 -16.40 15.36 -9.04
C ILE A 105 -16.78 16.75 -9.57
N ASP A 106 -17.77 17.40 -8.98
CA ASP A 106 -18.19 18.76 -9.36
C ASP A 106 -17.08 19.78 -9.14
N ILE A 107 -16.29 19.65 -8.07
CA ILE A 107 -15.08 20.45 -7.85
C ILE A 107 -14.04 20.14 -8.93
N TRP A 108 -13.82 18.85 -9.23
CA TRP A 108 -12.85 18.42 -10.23
C TRP A 108 -13.12 19.01 -11.62
N ASN A 109 -14.39 19.03 -12.02
CA ASN A 109 -14.82 19.50 -13.33
C ASN A 109 -14.60 21.01 -13.57
N ASP A 110 -14.36 21.81 -12.53
CA ASP A 110 -14.09 23.26 -12.69
C ASP A 110 -12.72 23.58 -13.28
N TYR A 111 -11.78 22.64 -13.24
CA TYR A 111 -10.39 22.89 -13.61
C TYR A 111 -10.05 22.44 -15.03
N ASN A 112 -11.06 22.17 -15.87
CA ASN A 112 -10.89 21.79 -17.28
C ASN A 112 -9.94 20.61 -17.53
N LEU A 113 -9.79 19.70 -16.55
CA LEU A 113 -8.90 18.54 -16.65
C LEU A 113 -9.51 17.36 -17.42
N LYS A 114 -10.57 17.59 -18.21
CA LYS A 114 -11.25 16.55 -18.98
C LYS A 114 -10.28 15.93 -19.98
N ASN A 115 -10.23 14.61 -20.05
CA ASN A 115 -9.26 13.81 -20.82
C ASN A 115 -7.78 13.98 -20.41
N VAL A 116 -7.47 14.85 -19.45
CA VAL A 116 -6.12 15.04 -18.89
C VAL A 116 -6.00 14.25 -17.59
N CYS A 117 -6.93 14.49 -16.67
CA CYS A 117 -7.00 13.79 -15.42
C CYS A 117 -8.44 13.59 -14.95
N GLU A 118 -8.93 12.36 -15.09
CA GLU A 118 -10.27 11.97 -14.68
C GLU A 118 -10.32 11.58 -13.18
N PRO A 119 -11.43 11.87 -12.48
CA PRO A 119 -11.62 11.51 -11.07
C PRO A 119 -11.94 10.02 -10.90
N GLU A 120 -10.92 9.17 -10.95
CA GLU A 120 -11.02 7.72 -10.79
C GLU A 120 -11.05 7.24 -9.33
N PHE A 121 -10.72 8.11 -8.36
CA PHE A 121 -10.54 7.76 -6.94
C PHE A 121 -11.67 6.92 -6.34
N PHE A 122 -12.91 7.09 -6.84
CA PHE A 122 -14.05 6.33 -6.33
C PHE A 122 -14.03 4.85 -6.74
N SER A 123 -13.41 4.51 -7.87
CA SER A 123 -13.26 3.12 -8.34
C SER A 123 -12.34 2.28 -7.44
N TYR A 124 -11.55 2.94 -6.58
CA TYR A 124 -10.65 2.31 -5.63
C TYR A 124 -11.39 1.83 -4.39
N MET A 125 -12.57 2.41 -4.11
CA MET A 125 -13.36 2.08 -2.94
C MET A 125 -13.87 0.63 -3.02
N TYR A 126 -13.70 -0.09 -1.91
CA TYR A 126 -14.07 -1.51 -1.77
C TYR A 126 -13.39 -2.46 -2.78
N ASN A 127 -12.40 -1.98 -3.54
CA ASN A 127 -11.65 -2.83 -4.45
C ASN A 127 -10.55 -3.54 -3.68
N SER A 128 -10.63 -4.88 -3.60
CA SER A 128 -9.65 -5.71 -2.90
C SER A 128 -8.23 -5.59 -3.45
N ASN A 129 -8.07 -5.08 -4.68
CA ASN A 129 -6.78 -4.93 -5.35
C ASN A 129 -6.15 -3.54 -5.17
N TYR A 130 -6.84 -2.60 -4.51
CA TYR A 130 -6.36 -1.24 -4.35
C TYR A 130 -5.00 -1.16 -3.64
N ASP A 131 -4.85 -1.88 -2.52
CA ASP A 131 -3.62 -1.84 -1.72
C ASP A 131 -2.41 -2.33 -2.52
N ILE A 132 -2.61 -3.34 -3.38
CA ILE A 132 -1.58 -3.88 -4.26
C ILE A 132 -1.26 -2.85 -5.36
N MET A 133 -2.29 -2.27 -5.99
CA MET A 133 -2.13 -1.21 -7.01
C MET A 133 -1.30 -0.04 -6.47
N LYS A 134 -1.66 0.49 -5.28
CA LYS A 134 -0.94 1.60 -4.66
C LYS A 134 0.52 1.24 -4.41
N LYS A 135 0.78 0.09 -3.79
CA LYS A 135 2.15 -0.37 -3.52
C LYS A 135 2.98 -0.55 -4.80
N LEU A 136 2.37 -1.02 -5.90
CA LEU A 136 3.05 -1.11 -7.20
C LEU A 136 3.41 0.28 -7.75
N TYR A 137 2.51 1.28 -7.69
CA TYR A 137 2.84 2.65 -8.10
C TYR A 137 3.90 3.30 -7.21
N ASP A 138 3.83 3.07 -5.90
CA ASP A 138 4.84 3.54 -4.96
C ASP A 138 6.19 2.91 -5.29
N TYR A 139 6.24 1.59 -5.49
CA TYR A 139 7.45 0.89 -5.91
C TYR A 139 7.99 1.42 -7.25
N ALA A 140 7.13 1.61 -8.25
CA ALA A 140 7.50 2.11 -9.58
C ALA A 140 8.23 3.45 -9.51
N LEU A 141 7.72 4.36 -8.68
CA LEU A 141 8.30 5.68 -8.49
C LEU A 141 9.64 5.62 -7.77
N ASN A 142 9.75 4.73 -6.78
CA ASN A 142 10.99 4.52 -6.03
C ASN A 142 12.04 3.73 -6.83
N TYR A 143 11.62 2.93 -7.82
CA TYR A 143 12.47 1.99 -8.54
C TYR A 143 13.67 2.66 -9.21
N HIS A 144 13.47 3.83 -9.83
CA HIS A 144 14.55 4.60 -10.45
C HIS A 144 15.68 4.89 -9.45
N ILE A 145 15.33 5.27 -8.21
CA ILE A 145 16.30 5.56 -7.15
C ILE A 145 16.98 4.26 -6.73
N LEU A 146 16.25 3.16 -6.61
CA LEU A 146 16.84 1.86 -6.28
C LEU A 146 17.88 1.43 -7.32
N GLN A 147 17.57 1.55 -8.62
CA GLN A 147 18.50 1.27 -9.70
C GLN A 147 19.74 2.17 -9.61
N GLN A 148 19.54 3.48 -9.51
CA GLN A 148 20.65 4.43 -9.47
C GLN A 148 21.59 4.19 -8.27
N TYR A 149 21.03 3.93 -7.09
CA TYR A 149 21.83 3.81 -5.87
C TYR A 149 22.46 2.43 -5.66
N PHE A 150 21.73 1.35 -5.97
CA PHE A 150 22.15 0.00 -5.60
C PHE A 150 22.65 -0.84 -6.77
N ASP A 151 22.14 -0.61 -7.97
CA ASP A 151 22.61 -1.29 -9.18
C ASP A 151 23.83 -0.54 -9.74
N ASN A 152 23.62 0.69 -10.22
CA ASN A 152 24.65 1.47 -10.91
C ASN A 152 25.82 1.86 -9.99
N ASN A 153 25.49 2.34 -8.78
CA ASN A 153 26.50 2.80 -7.81
C ASN A 153 26.98 1.69 -6.86
N LYS A 154 26.46 0.45 -7.00
CA LYS A 154 26.85 -0.73 -6.20
C LYS A 154 26.90 -0.49 -4.69
N ARG A 155 26.02 0.37 -4.15
CA ARG A 155 26.02 0.69 -2.72
C ARG A 155 25.50 -0.48 -1.90
N SER A 156 26.00 -0.59 -0.67
CA SER A 156 25.46 -1.51 0.31
C SER A 156 24.09 -1.04 0.81
N CYS A 157 23.21 -2.00 1.11
CA CYS A 157 21.92 -1.75 1.72
C CYS A 157 21.96 -1.99 3.23
N THR A 158 21.14 -1.23 3.95
CA THR A 158 20.71 -1.53 5.32
C THR A 158 19.67 -2.65 5.33
N GLU A 159 19.46 -3.30 6.47
CA GLU A 159 18.42 -4.34 6.63
C GLU A 159 17.02 -3.84 6.26
N LYS A 160 16.69 -2.59 6.62
CA LYS A 160 15.40 -1.98 6.25
C LYS A 160 15.24 -1.83 4.74
N GLN A 161 16.31 -1.46 4.04
CA GLN A 161 16.29 -1.35 2.57
C GLN A 161 16.21 -2.72 1.91
N ILE A 162 16.93 -3.72 2.43
CA ILE A 162 16.84 -5.10 1.94
C ILE A 162 15.40 -5.58 2.03
N LYS A 163 14.80 -5.47 3.23
CA LYS A 163 13.40 -5.86 3.44
C LYS A 163 12.44 -5.12 2.51
N TYR A 164 12.59 -3.80 2.38
CA TYR A 164 11.76 -3.01 1.46
C TYR A 164 11.87 -3.49 0.01
N ILE A 165 13.09 -3.74 -0.48
CA ILE A 165 13.32 -4.20 -1.85
C ILE A 165 12.71 -5.59 -2.05
N GLU A 166 12.97 -6.53 -1.14
CA GLU A 166 12.44 -7.89 -1.23
C GLU A 166 10.90 -7.92 -1.18
N ASP A 167 10.28 -7.18 -0.25
CA ASP A 167 8.81 -7.14 -0.11
C ASP A 167 8.15 -6.61 -1.40
N ASN A 168 8.73 -5.58 -2.02
CA ASN A 168 8.21 -5.04 -3.28
C ASN A 168 8.49 -5.94 -4.49
N LEU A 169 9.64 -6.62 -4.54
CA LEU A 169 9.93 -7.61 -5.58
C LEU A 169 8.96 -8.80 -5.50
N ARG A 170 8.69 -9.32 -4.29
CA ARG A 170 7.69 -10.38 -4.08
C ARG A 170 6.29 -9.93 -4.52
N LEU A 171 5.90 -8.69 -4.19
CA LEU A 171 4.64 -8.10 -4.65
C LEU A 171 4.57 -8.02 -6.18
N TYR A 172 5.65 -7.55 -6.82
CA TYR A 172 5.76 -7.43 -8.27
C TYR A 172 5.65 -8.80 -8.96
N GLU A 173 6.41 -9.81 -8.52
CA GLU A 173 6.36 -11.15 -9.13
C GLU A 173 5.02 -11.87 -8.88
N THR A 174 4.42 -11.67 -7.70
CA THR A 174 3.07 -12.19 -7.43
C THR A 174 2.07 -11.56 -8.39
N SER A 175 2.13 -10.23 -8.56
CA SER A 175 1.26 -9.49 -9.48
C SER A 175 1.46 -9.95 -10.93
N LYS A 176 2.70 -10.21 -11.37
CA LYS A 176 2.98 -10.78 -12.71
C LYS A 176 2.28 -12.10 -12.92
N SER A 177 2.26 -12.98 -11.92
CA SER A 177 1.58 -14.26 -12.04
C SER A 177 0.06 -14.10 -12.09
N GLU A 178 -0.52 -13.28 -11.21
CA GLU A 178 -1.96 -13.06 -11.12
C GLU A 178 -2.55 -12.34 -12.35
N CYS A 179 -1.78 -11.46 -12.99
CA CYS A 179 -2.20 -10.63 -14.11
C CYS A 179 -2.08 -11.30 -15.49
N LYS A 180 -1.71 -12.58 -15.56
CA LYS A 180 -1.54 -13.31 -16.84
C LYS A 180 -2.83 -13.36 -17.66
N PHE A 181 -3.97 -13.52 -16.99
CA PHE A 181 -5.26 -13.76 -17.66
C PHE A 181 -6.24 -12.59 -17.50
N ASP A 182 -6.25 -11.94 -16.34
CA ASP A 182 -7.10 -10.79 -16.07
C ASP A 182 -6.25 -9.53 -15.93
N THR A 183 -6.24 -8.72 -16.98
CA THR A 183 -5.46 -7.49 -17.06
C THR A 183 -6.22 -6.25 -16.59
N GLN A 184 -7.50 -6.39 -16.23
CA GLN A 184 -8.38 -5.26 -15.91
C GLN A 184 -8.41 -4.92 -14.41
N LYS A 185 -7.94 -5.84 -13.54
CA LYS A 185 -7.78 -5.53 -12.11
C LYS A 185 -6.88 -4.32 -11.91
N LEU A 186 -7.16 -3.52 -10.88
CA LEU A 186 -6.40 -2.29 -10.57
C LEU A 186 -4.89 -2.54 -10.47
N HIS A 187 -4.47 -3.61 -9.79
CA HIS A 187 -3.05 -3.93 -9.66
C HIS A 187 -2.42 -4.35 -10.98
N CYS A 188 -3.17 -4.97 -11.89
CA CYS A 188 -2.69 -5.31 -13.24
C CYS A 188 -2.54 -4.09 -14.13
N ILE A 189 -3.43 -3.10 -14.00
CA ILE A 189 -3.25 -1.78 -14.64
C ILE A 189 -2.00 -1.10 -14.11
N ALA A 190 -1.74 -1.14 -12.79
CA ALA A 190 -0.52 -0.58 -12.21
C ALA A 190 0.74 -1.31 -12.71
N LEU A 191 0.71 -2.64 -12.79
CA LEU A 191 1.81 -3.45 -13.34
C LEU A 191 2.08 -3.10 -14.81
N LYS A 192 1.04 -2.97 -15.63
CA LYS A 192 1.17 -2.53 -17.02
C LYS A 192 1.81 -1.15 -17.11
N ASN A 193 1.37 -0.20 -16.30
CA ASN A 193 1.94 1.15 -16.26
C ASN A 193 3.40 1.16 -15.77
N PHE A 194 3.78 0.23 -14.90
CA PHE A 194 5.18 -0.01 -14.55
C PHE A 194 5.97 -0.46 -15.79
N HIS A 195 5.47 -1.43 -16.56
CA HIS A 195 6.13 -1.95 -17.77
C HIS A 195 6.13 -0.98 -18.96
N ASP A 196 5.20 -0.03 -18.98
CA ASP A 196 5.22 1.08 -19.92
C ASP A 196 6.48 1.93 -19.74
N VAL A 197 6.95 2.11 -18.51
CA VAL A 197 8.14 2.91 -18.14
C VAL A 197 9.41 2.08 -18.07
N TYR A 198 9.37 0.89 -17.48
CA TYR A 198 10.51 0.00 -17.30
C TYR A 198 10.27 -1.31 -18.05
N LYS A 199 10.99 -1.51 -19.16
CA LYS A 199 10.88 -2.77 -19.91
C LYS A 199 11.48 -3.90 -19.09
N GLU A 200 10.89 -5.09 -19.18
CA GLU A 200 11.27 -6.24 -18.36
C GLU A 200 12.75 -6.61 -18.49
N GLN A 201 13.30 -6.49 -19.71
CA GLN A 201 14.71 -6.71 -20.01
C GLN A 201 15.67 -5.69 -19.35
N ASP A 202 15.17 -4.51 -18.99
CA ASP A 202 15.93 -3.42 -18.38
C ASP A 202 15.82 -3.43 -16.84
N LEU A 203 15.07 -4.39 -16.29
CA LEU A 203 14.94 -4.54 -14.84
C LEU A 203 16.20 -5.14 -14.26
N SER A 204 16.64 -4.57 -13.14
CA SER A 204 17.82 -5.03 -12.40
C SER A 204 17.62 -6.47 -11.94
N LYS A 205 18.62 -7.31 -12.23
CA LYS A 205 18.65 -8.72 -11.82
C LYS A 205 19.12 -8.91 -10.37
N TYR A 206 19.85 -7.91 -9.87
CA TYR A 206 20.45 -7.93 -8.54
C TYR A 206 20.33 -6.57 -7.88
N PHE A 207 20.19 -6.57 -6.55
CA PHE A 207 20.24 -5.36 -5.74
C PHE A 207 21.24 -5.51 -4.59
N CYS A 208 21.58 -4.38 -3.97
CA CYS A 208 22.35 -4.34 -2.73
C CYS A 208 23.72 -5.04 -2.84
N ASN A 209 24.46 -4.79 -3.93
CA ASN A 209 25.73 -5.45 -4.24
C ASN A 209 25.62 -6.98 -4.27
N GLY A 210 24.58 -7.50 -4.92
CA GLY A 210 24.37 -8.94 -5.13
C GLY A 210 23.71 -9.68 -3.97
N LYS A 211 23.38 -9.01 -2.86
CA LYS A 211 22.70 -9.66 -1.72
C LYS A 211 21.28 -10.12 -2.04
N ILE A 212 20.62 -9.46 -2.99
CA ILE A 212 19.28 -9.80 -3.43
C ILE A 212 19.38 -10.26 -4.88
N SER A 213 18.92 -11.47 -5.15
CA SER A 213 18.76 -12.03 -6.49
C SER A 213 17.29 -12.04 -6.86
N VAL A 214 16.91 -11.36 -7.95
CA VAL A 214 15.52 -11.34 -8.43
C VAL A 214 15.08 -12.74 -8.86
N GLU A 215 15.95 -13.50 -9.52
CA GLU A 215 15.66 -14.88 -9.95
C GLU A 215 15.33 -15.79 -8.75
N GLN A 216 15.98 -15.58 -7.61
CA GLN A 216 15.67 -16.33 -6.39
C GLN A 216 14.27 -15.99 -5.89
N ILE A 217 13.91 -14.70 -5.85
CA ILE A 217 12.57 -14.26 -5.45
C ILE A 217 11.50 -14.78 -6.40
N GLU A 218 11.75 -14.76 -7.71
CA GLU A 218 10.86 -15.32 -8.72
C GLU A 218 10.56 -16.80 -8.46
N LYS A 219 11.60 -17.59 -8.15
CA LYS A 219 11.45 -19.02 -7.79
C LYS A 219 10.65 -19.19 -6.50
N GLU A 220 10.98 -18.44 -5.45
CA GLU A 220 10.26 -18.46 -4.16
C GLU A 220 8.76 -18.16 -4.35
N VAL A 221 8.43 -17.14 -5.14
CA VAL A 221 7.04 -16.76 -5.43
C VAL A 221 6.34 -17.86 -6.22
N LYS A 222 6.97 -18.40 -7.27
CA LYS A 222 6.39 -19.48 -8.08
C LYS A 222 6.07 -20.72 -7.25
N GLU A 223 7.02 -21.18 -6.44
CA GLU A 223 6.82 -22.33 -5.54
C GLU A 223 5.67 -22.10 -4.54
N SER A 224 5.52 -20.87 -4.04
CA SER A 224 4.44 -20.51 -3.12
C SER A 224 3.05 -20.57 -3.78
N ILE A 225 2.96 -20.15 -5.05
CA ILE A 225 1.74 -20.16 -5.83
C ILE A 225 1.35 -21.61 -6.18
N ASP A 226 2.29 -22.40 -6.71
CA ASP A 226 2.05 -23.81 -7.07
C ASP A 226 1.55 -24.63 -5.85
N LYS A 227 2.11 -24.36 -4.67
CA LYS A 227 1.65 -24.97 -3.41
C LYS A 227 0.23 -24.57 -3.04
N SER A 228 -0.15 -23.32 -3.28
CA SER A 228 -1.51 -22.84 -3.00
C SER A 228 -2.55 -23.48 -3.94
N GLU A 229 -2.22 -23.65 -5.21
CA GLU A 229 -3.10 -24.25 -6.22
C GLU A 229 -3.33 -25.75 -5.97
N SER A 230 -2.27 -26.49 -5.62
CA SER A 230 -2.39 -27.91 -5.28
C SER A 230 -3.26 -28.17 -4.04
N LEU A 231 -3.22 -27.28 -3.04
CA LEU A 231 -4.10 -27.35 -1.86
C LEU A 231 -5.57 -27.09 -2.21
N LEU A 232 -5.85 -26.25 -3.21
CA LEU A 232 -7.22 -25.97 -3.67
C LEU A 232 -7.79 -27.15 -4.48
N GLN A 233 -6.96 -27.83 -5.28
CA GLN A 233 -7.38 -29.01 -6.04
C GLN A 233 -7.62 -30.24 -5.16
N SER A 234 -6.87 -30.40 -4.06
CA SER A 234 -7.05 -31.51 -3.10
C SER A 234 -8.43 -31.52 -2.39
N LYS A 235 -9.11 -30.36 -2.31
CA LYS A 235 -10.45 -30.24 -1.70
C LYS A 235 -11.62 -30.48 -2.66
N GLY A 236 -11.37 -30.71 -3.95
CA GLY A 236 -12.40 -30.91 -4.97
C GLY A 236 -12.34 -32.30 -5.59
N SER A 237 -12.59 -33.36 -4.84
CA SER A 237 -12.89 -34.67 -5.44
C SER A 237 -14.41 -34.92 -5.49
N PRO A 238 -14.97 -35.40 -6.61
CA PRO A 238 -16.41 -35.61 -6.78
C PRO A 238 -16.89 -36.83 -5.98
N VAL A 239 -18.07 -36.70 -5.39
CA VAL A 239 -18.82 -37.81 -4.78
C VAL A 239 -19.16 -38.82 -5.87
N HIS A 240 -18.47 -39.96 -5.88
CA HIS A 240 -18.94 -41.14 -6.59
C HIS A 240 -20.12 -41.74 -5.83
N LEU A 241 -21.33 -41.59 -6.36
CA LEU A 241 -22.49 -42.38 -5.97
C LEU A 241 -22.25 -43.80 -6.49
N HIS A 242 -21.96 -44.74 -5.60
CA HIS A 242 -22.04 -46.16 -5.91
C HIS A 242 -23.26 -46.75 -5.24
N ASP A 243 -24.26 -47.02 -6.07
CA ASP A 243 -25.40 -47.87 -5.79
C ASP A 243 -24.93 -49.32 -5.63
N ARG A 244 -25.39 -50.01 -4.57
CA ARG A 244 -25.59 -51.47 -4.50
C ARG A 244 -26.11 -51.95 -3.14
N ASP A 245 -27.39 -52.31 -3.17
CA ASP A 245 -28.05 -53.52 -2.64
C ASP A 245 -27.53 -54.21 -1.37
N VAL A 246 -28.43 -54.25 -0.40
CA VAL A 246 -28.40 -55.06 0.82
C VAL A 246 -28.81 -56.49 0.51
N GLN A 247 -27.99 -57.47 0.89
CA GLN A 247 -28.47 -58.83 1.10
C GLN A 247 -27.87 -59.41 2.38
N VAL A 248 -28.77 -59.63 3.35
CA VAL A 248 -28.53 -60.24 4.65
C VAL A 248 -28.63 -61.76 4.50
N SER A 249 -27.70 -62.52 5.08
CA SER A 249 -27.90 -63.92 5.47
C SER A 249 -26.93 -64.30 6.59
N ALA A 250 -27.50 -64.77 7.69
CA ALA A 250 -26.87 -65.15 8.95
C ALA A 250 -26.24 -66.56 8.90
N SER A 251 -25.28 -66.86 9.81
CA SER A 251 -25.27 -68.13 10.59
C SER A 251 -24.09 -68.24 11.60
N SER A 252 -24.45 -68.51 12.86
CA SER A 252 -23.90 -69.51 13.82
C SER A 252 -22.62 -69.30 14.67
N ASN A 253 -22.90 -69.12 15.98
CA ASN A 253 -22.55 -69.95 17.16
C ASN A 253 -21.10 -70.09 17.72
N SER A 254 -20.93 -69.43 18.88
CA SER A 254 -20.43 -69.87 20.21
C SER A 254 -19.16 -70.72 20.40
N ARG A 255 -18.20 -70.18 21.20
CA ARG A 255 -17.43 -70.79 22.32
C ARG A 255 -16.57 -69.70 23.04
N ILE A 256 -16.50 -69.76 24.38
CA ILE A 256 -15.70 -68.96 25.35
C ILE A 256 -15.02 -70.00 26.30
N PRO A 257 -13.90 -69.82 27.06
CA PRO A 257 -13.07 -68.65 27.45
C PRO A 257 -11.57 -68.82 27.06
N ASP A 258 -10.64 -67.86 27.18
CA ASP A 258 -10.19 -67.22 28.43
C ASP A 258 -9.23 -66.03 28.18
N ALA A 259 -9.27 -65.10 29.13
CA ALA A 259 -8.33 -64.06 29.55
C ALA A 259 -7.51 -63.20 28.56
N ASP A 260 -7.64 -61.90 28.81
CA ASP A 260 -6.74 -60.78 28.47
C ASP A 260 -6.96 -60.13 27.10
N ASP A 261 -7.87 -59.15 27.04
CA ASP A 261 -7.69 -57.99 26.17
C ASP A 261 -8.59 -56.83 26.60
N THR A 262 -7.93 -55.74 26.99
CA THR A 262 -8.55 -54.43 27.19
C THR A 262 -8.85 -53.85 25.80
N PRO A 263 -10.05 -53.33 25.49
CA PRO A 263 -10.27 -52.75 24.17
C PRO A 263 -9.42 -51.48 24.02
N PRO A 264 -8.72 -51.27 22.88
CA PRO A 264 -7.93 -50.05 22.68
C PRO A 264 -8.88 -48.87 22.53
N PHE A 265 -9.04 -48.10 23.61
CA PHE A 265 -9.69 -46.80 23.60
C PHE A 265 -9.01 -45.91 22.55
N SER A 266 -9.81 -45.47 21.57
CA SER A 266 -9.33 -44.66 20.45
C SER A 266 -8.55 -43.42 20.92
N VAL A 267 -7.41 -43.18 20.27
CA VAL A 267 -6.52 -42.02 20.49
C VAL A 267 -7.24 -40.68 20.29
N SER A 268 -8.45 -40.69 19.70
CA SER A 268 -9.25 -39.50 19.40
C SER A 268 -9.81 -38.81 20.66
N HIS A 269 -10.11 -39.54 21.73
CA HIS A 269 -10.70 -38.92 22.93
C HIS A 269 -9.68 -38.21 23.83
N ARG A 270 -8.40 -38.60 23.76
CA ARG A 270 -7.32 -38.04 24.59
C ARG A 270 -6.86 -36.66 24.10
N ASN A 271 -6.91 -36.43 22.80
CA ASN A 271 -6.56 -35.13 22.21
C ASN A 271 -7.71 -34.11 22.34
N MET A 272 -8.96 -34.59 22.41
CA MET A 272 -10.14 -33.74 22.62
C MET A 272 -10.19 -33.14 24.04
N LEU A 273 -9.68 -33.87 25.05
CA LEU A 273 -9.61 -33.38 26.44
C LEU A 273 -8.53 -32.32 26.68
N ILE A 274 -7.50 -32.26 25.83
CA ILE A 274 -6.39 -31.30 25.94
C ILE A 274 -6.65 -30.04 25.13
N ALA A 275 -7.31 -30.12 23.97
CA ALA A 275 -7.52 -28.96 23.08
C ALA A 275 -8.68 -28.04 23.51
N PHE A 276 -9.73 -28.58 24.14
CA PHE A 276 -10.93 -27.82 24.54
C PHE A 276 -10.66 -26.68 25.55
N PRO A 277 -9.79 -26.85 26.58
CA PRO A 277 -9.46 -25.77 27.50
C PRO A 277 -8.72 -24.60 26.84
N PHE A 278 -7.80 -24.86 25.89
CA PHE A 278 -7.02 -23.81 25.24
C PHE A 278 -7.87 -22.91 24.33
N LEU A 279 -8.85 -23.49 23.64
CA LEU A 279 -9.79 -22.73 22.82
C LEU A 279 -10.67 -21.81 23.69
N GLY A 280 -11.11 -22.29 24.85
CA GLY A 280 -11.84 -21.47 25.83
C GLY A 280 -10.99 -20.32 26.37
N ILE A 281 -9.73 -20.57 26.71
CA ILE A 281 -8.80 -19.55 27.21
C ILE A 281 -8.49 -18.49 26.13
N LEU A 282 -8.25 -18.91 24.88
CA LEU A 282 -8.03 -17.96 23.78
C LEU A 282 -9.27 -17.10 23.51
N PHE A 283 -10.47 -17.69 23.59
CA PHE A 283 -11.72 -16.96 23.39
C PHE A 283 -11.98 -15.94 24.50
N THR A 284 -11.70 -16.28 25.77
CA THR A 284 -11.82 -15.33 26.88
C THR A 284 -10.80 -14.20 26.76
N PHE A 285 -9.54 -14.48 26.38
CA PHE A 285 -8.56 -13.43 26.09
C PHE A 285 -8.95 -12.55 24.91
N PHE A 286 -9.55 -13.10 23.86
CA PHE A 286 -10.01 -12.32 22.70
C PHE A 286 -11.18 -11.39 23.05
N VAL A 287 -12.15 -11.88 23.82
CA VAL A 287 -13.27 -11.09 24.32
C VAL A 287 -12.74 -10.00 25.27
N LEU A 288 -11.89 -10.35 26.24
CA LEU A 288 -11.29 -9.37 27.15
C LEU A 288 -10.41 -8.36 26.40
N TYR A 289 -9.64 -8.76 25.39
CA TYR A 289 -8.87 -7.84 24.55
C TYR A 289 -9.77 -6.84 23.81
N LYS A 290 -10.94 -7.28 23.33
CA LYS A 290 -11.94 -6.42 22.67
C LYS A 290 -12.61 -5.44 23.65
N PHE A 291 -12.74 -5.80 24.93
CA PHE A 291 -13.44 -5.00 25.95
C PHE A 291 -12.52 -4.29 26.96
N THR A 292 -11.21 -4.57 26.99
CA THR A 292 -10.27 -3.88 27.88
C THR A 292 -9.76 -2.61 27.19
N PRO A 293 -9.96 -1.40 27.76
CA PRO A 293 -9.60 -0.13 27.12
C PRO A 293 -8.08 0.17 27.27
N ILE A 294 -7.21 -0.79 26.96
CA ILE A 294 -5.75 -0.61 27.00
C ILE A 294 -5.28 0.25 25.80
N ARG A 295 -6.01 0.22 24.67
CA ARG A 295 -5.69 0.99 23.45
C ARG A 295 -5.74 2.51 23.68
N SER A 296 -6.64 3.01 24.53
CA SER A 296 -6.75 4.44 24.84
C SER A 296 -5.70 4.92 25.84
N ARG A 297 -5.33 4.08 26.81
CA ARG A 297 -4.31 4.43 27.83
C ARG A 297 -2.88 4.43 27.28
N LEU A 298 -2.54 3.50 26.38
CA LEU A 298 -1.24 3.53 25.69
C LEU A 298 -1.10 4.76 24.76
N HIS A 299 -2.17 5.15 24.08
CA HIS A 299 -2.18 6.35 23.25
C HIS A 299 -2.02 7.63 24.09
N ALA A 300 -2.66 7.71 25.26
CA ALA A 300 -2.50 8.82 26.19
C ALA A 300 -1.07 8.93 26.75
N LEU A 301 -0.40 7.80 27.02
CA LEU A 301 1.00 7.77 27.47
C LEU A 301 1.99 8.16 26.36
N LEU A 302 1.69 7.83 25.09
CA LEU A 302 2.52 8.24 23.95
C LEU A 302 2.35 9.73 23.60
N LEU A 303 1.14 10.28 23.75
CA LEU A 303 0.90 11.72 23.56
C LEU A 303 1.48 12.57 24.69
N SER A 304 1.39 12.12 25.95
CA SER A 304 1.94 12.88 27.08
C SER A 304 3.47 13.02 26.99
N LYS A 305 4.16 11.99 26.45
CA LYS A 305 5.61 12.05 26.19
C LYS A 305 5.98 13.05 25.08
N LYS A 306 5.12 13.20 24.07
CA LYS A 306 5.32 14.13 22.93
C LYS A 306 5.11 15.61 23.31
N ILE A 307 4.29 15.87 24.33
CA ILE A 307 4.02 17.24 24.82
C ILE A 307 5.18 17.79 25.66
N ILE A 308 5.94 16.93 26.35
CA ILE A 308 7.10 17.34 27.15
C ILE A 308 8.30 17.72 26.26
N GLU A 309 8.44 17.09 25.09
CA GLU A 309 9.52 17.36 24.13
C GLU A 309 9.29 18.65 23.29
N GLY A 310 8.07 19.18 23.28
CA GLY A 310 7.69 20.38 22.51
C GLY A 310 8.00 21.73 23.17
N LYS A 311 8.64 21.75 24.35
CA LYS A 311 8.91 23.00 25.09
C LYS A 311 10.35 23.52 25.04
N MET A 312 11.25 22.87 24.30
CA MET A 312 12.58 23.41 24.07
C MET A 312 12.94 23.49 22.59
N ASN A 313 13.36 24.69 22.20
CA ASN A 313 13.90 25.12 20.91
C ASN A 313 12.90 25.52 19.80
N LYS A 314 12.55 26.82 19.81
CA LYS A 314 12.24 27.59 18.59
C LYS A 314 13.50 27.69 17.72
N ARG A 315 13.64 26.81 16.74
CA ARG A 315 14.35 27.06 15.48
C ARG A 315 13.53 26.44 14.35
N SER A 316 13.29 27.21 13.29
CA SER A 316 12.43 26.85 12.17
C SER A 316 12.86 25.52 11.51
N PRO A 317 11.95 24.53 11.35
CA PRO A 317 12.25 23.26 10.68
C PRO A 317 12.62 23.38 9.19
N GLU A 318 12.40 24.55 8.59
CA GLU A 318 12.55 24.79 7.15
C GLU A 318 14.03 24.76 6.68
N GLN A 319 14.98 25.15 7.53
CA GLN A 319 16.42 25.15 7.19
C GLN A 319 17.13 23.80 7.42
N LEU A 320 16.43 22.80 7.98
CA LEU A 320 17.00 21.46 8.25
C LEU A 320 16.64 20.44 7.15
N LEU A 321 15.62 20.75 6.34
CA LEU A 321 15.13 19.90 5.24
C LEU A 321 15.85 20.15 3.91
N GLU A 322 16.37 21.36 3.70
CA GLU A 322 17.14 21.73 2.50
C GLU A 322 18.48 20.98 2.40
N LYS A 323 19.01 20.46 3.53
CA LYS A 323 20.27 19.70 3.57
C LYS A 323 20.18 18.22 3.18
N ILE A 324 18.99 17.68 2.91
CA ILE A 324 18.80 16.22 2.72
C ILE A 324 18.86 15.83 1.24
N PHE A 325 18.62 16.76 0.32
CA PHE A 325 18.64 16.51 -1.12
C PHE A 325 19.29 17.69 -1.85
N ASP A 326 20.62 17.70 -1.95
CA ASP A 326 21.26 18.41 -3.06
C ASP A 326 20.92 17.62 -4.34
N PRO A 327 20.21 18.20 -5.32
CA PRO A 327 20.27 17.71 -6.67
C PRO A 327 21.71 17.92 -7.16
N ILE A 328 22.39 16.84 -7.54
CA ILE A 328 23.64 16.98 -8.29
C ILE A 328 23.26 17.64 -9.61
N GLU A 329 23.70 18.89 -9.82
CA GLU A 329 23.76 19.50 -11.14
C GLU A 329 24.44 18.52 -12.09
N ILE A 330 23.69 18.04 -13.07
CA ILE A 330 24.24 17.31 -14.20
C ILE A 330 24.99 18.36 -15.02
N ILE A 331 26.31 18.44 -14.82
CA ILE A 331 27.17 19.15 -15.75
C ILE A 331 27.19 18.33 -17.03
N GLU A 332 26.29 18.66 -17.96
CA GLU A 332 26.54 18.43 -19.38
C GLU A 332 27.84 19.17 -19.72
N HIS A 333 28.89 18.44 -20.09
CA HIS A 333 30.02 19.02 -20.78
C HIS A 333 29.54 19.52 -22.16
N LYS A 334 29.06 20.76 -22.18
CA LYS A 334 29.06 21.60 -23.37
C LYS A 334 30.39 22.34 -23.37
N ASP A 335 31.27 21.94 -24.28
CA ASP A 335 32.36 22.78 -24.76
C ASP A 335 31.77 24.09 -25.29
N HIS A 336 31.90 25.16 -24.51
CA HIS A 336 31.78 26.52 -25.02
C HIS A 336 32.97 27.33 -24.52
N ASN A 337 33.83 27.64 -25.48
CA ASN A 337 34.97 28.54 -25.37
C ASN A 337 34.60 29.82 -24.61
N SER A 338 35.41 30.14 -23.62
CA SER A 338 35.36 31.34 -22.81
C SER A 338 35.78 32.58 -23.61
N VAL A 339 34.93 33.61 -23.62
CA VAL A 339 35.32 35.00 -23.87
C VAL A 339 34.98 35.78 -22.61
N GLY A 340 36.02 36.17 -21.85
CA GLY A 340 35.89 36.95 -20.63
C GLY A 340 35.69 38.44 -20.94
N TYR A 341 34.72 39.06 -20.27
CA TYR A 341 34.53 40.52 -20.27
C TYR A 341 34.97 41.07 -18.91
N HIS A 342 35.95 41.98 -18.90
CA HIS A 342 36.35 42.74 -17.72
C HIS A 342 35.55 44.05 -17.66
N PRO A 343 34.91 44.40 -16.53
CA PRO A 343 34.40 45.76 -16.33
C PRO A 343 35.53 46.67 -15.81
N MET A 344 35.78 47.76 -16.54
CA MET A 344 36.67 48.83 -16.07
C MET A 344 35.98 49.68 -14.99
N HIS A 345 36.71 49.91 -13.90
CA HIS A 345 36.46 50.99 -12.95
C HIS A 345 36.78 52.32 -13.63
N ASN A 346 35.86 53.29 -13.51
CA ASN A 346 36.14 54.69 -13.82
C ASN A 346 36.25 55.47 -12.49
N ILE A 347 37.47 56.01 -12.29
CA ILE A 347 37.96 57.21 -11.59
C ILE A 347 37.08 57.78 -10.47
#